data_AF-A0A496KWS3-F1
#
_entry.id   AF-A0A496KWS3-F1
#
_cell.length_a   1.000
_cell.length_b   1.000
_cell.length_c   1.000
_cell.angle_alpha   90.00
_cell.angle_beta   90.00
_cell.angle_gamma   90.00
#
_symmetry.space_group_name_H-M   'P 1'
#
loop_
_entity.id
_entity.type
_entity.pdbx_description
1 polymer ?
#
loop_
_entity_poly.entity_id
_entity_poly.type
_entity_poly.pdbx_seq_one_letter_code
_entity_poly.pdbx_strand_id
1 'polypeptide(L)'
;MEKIAVIGLGYVGLPLAIEFGKKYRVIGYDINEDRINELRQCRDHTLEADLDSLRQATELYKNSQHKGLSFSCNEDDIKSCDIYIVTVPTPIDDFNTPNLRPLIKASETVGRAIAKGGMVIYESTTYPGCTEEDCIPVIERVSGLQFNHDFFAGYSPERINPGDKVNTLTKIKKVTSGSTPEIADKIDTLYRSIIEAGTHKAPSIKVAEASKIIENSQRDLNISFVNELAYIFDKIGIDTT
;
A
#
# COMPACT_ATOMS: atom_id res chain seq x y z
N MET A 1 14.48 -12.93 -10.99
CA MET A 1 14.29 -12.40 -9.63
C MET A 1 13.33 -11.24 -9.78
N GLU A 2 12.24 -11.26 -9.03
CA GLU A 2 11.16 -10.27 -9.18
C GLU A 2 11.62 -8.89 -8.68
N LYS A 3 11.45 -7.87 -9.52
CA LYS A 3 11.67 -6.47 -9.16
C LYS A 3 10.35 -5.82 -8.77
N ILE A 4 10.39 -5.02 -7.71
CA ILE A 4 9.19 -4.38 -7.14
C ILE A 4 9.25 -2.88 -7.44
N ALA A 5 8.15 -2.32 -7.92
CA ALA A 5 7.88 -0.89 -7.92
C ALA A 5 6.90 -0.57 -6.79
N VAL A 6 7.22 0.37 -5.91
CA VAL A 6 6.26 0.91 -4.92
C VAL A 6 5.83 2.29 -5.38
N ILE A 7 4.55 2.46 -5.69
CA ILE A 7 3.97 3.66 -6.30
C ILE A 7 3.29 4.50 -5.22
N GLY A 8 3.77 5.73 -5.04
CA GLY A 8 3.44 6.60 -3.92
C GLY A 8 4.40 6.34 -2.76
N LEU A 9 5.11 7.37 -2.31
CA LEU A 9 6.10 7.28 -1.23
C LEU A 9 5.70 8.13 -0.03
N GLY A 10 4.41 8.05 0.33
CA GLY A 10 3.88 8.64 1.56
C GLY A 10 4.15 7.76 2.79
N TYR A 11 3.34 7.96 3.82
CA TYR A 11 3.47 7.25 5.11
C TYR A 11 3.29 5.73 5.03
N VAL A 12 2.58 5.22 4.00
CA VAL A 12 2.42 3.77 3.76
C VAL A 12 3.53 3.23 2.87
N GLY A 13 3.70 3.85 1.70
CA GLY A 13 4.58 3.36 0.65
C GLY A 13 6.06 3.38 1.03
N LEU A 14 6.53 4.42 1.72
CA LEU A 14 7.95 4.52 2.07
C LEU A 14 8.38 3.41 3.04
N PRO A 15 7.70 3.16 4.18
CA PRO A 15 8.03 2.02 5.04
C PRO A 15 7.99 0.67 4.32
N LEU A 16 6.99 0.43 3.46
CA LEU A 16 6.92 -0.79 2.64
C LEU A 16 8.13 -0.92 1.70
N ALA A 17 8.49 0.16 1.00
CA ALA A 17 9.62 0.16 0.08
C ALA A 17 10.95 -0.11 0.79
N ILE A 18 11.13 0.40 2.02
CA ILE A 18 12.30 0.15 2.86
C ILE A 18 12.38 -1.33 3.25
N GLU A 19 11.29 -1.90 3.78
CA GLU A 19 11.29 -3.30 4.22
C GLU A 19 11.46 -4.28 3.06
N PHE A 20 10.77 -4.05 1.94
CA PHE A 20 11.01 -4.83 0.73
C PHE A 20 12.42 -4.62 0.20
N GLY A 21 12.99 -3.41 0.27
CA GLY A 21 14.36 -3.11 -0.14
C GLY A 21 15.42 -3.91 0.61
N LYS A 22 15.14 -4.37 1.84
CA LYS A 22 16.04 -5.27 2.59
C LYS A 22 16.11 -6.68 2.01
N LYS A 23 15.13 -7.08 1.18
CA LYS A 23 14.95 -8.46 0.65
C LYS A 23 14.98 -8.55 -0.88
N TYR A 24 14.45 -7.54 -1.57
CA TYR A 24 14.22 -7.48 -3.01
C TYR A 24 14.79 -6.20 -3.59
N ARG A 25 14.92 -6.17 -4.93
CA ARG A 25 15.31 -4.96 -5.66
C ARG A 25 14.05 -4.13 -5.90
N VAL A 26 14.02 -2.96 -5.26
CA VAL A 26 12.85 -2.08 -5.20
C VAL A 26 13.16 -0.74 -5.86
N ILE A 27 12.21 -0.24 -6.63
CA ILE A 27 12.17 1.14 -7.12
C ILE A 27 10.98 1.81 -6.42
N GLY A 28 11.25 2.73 -5.51
CA GLY A 28 10.24 3.64 -5.00
C GLY A 28 9.95 4.71 -6.05
N TYR A 29 8.70 4.78 -6.49
CA TYR A 29 8.24 5.72 -7.50
C TYR A 29 7.24 6.71 -6.92
N ASP A 30 7.47 8.00 -7.15
CA ASP A 30 6.54 9.07 -6.81
C ASP A 30 6.51 10.10 -7.94
N ILE A 31 5.32 10.63 -8.22
CA ILE A 31 5.13 11.68 -9.23
C ILE A 31 5.71 13.02 -8.78
N ASN A 32 5.91 13.20 -7.46
CA ASN A 32 6.46 14.40 -6.89
C ASN A 32 8.00 14.33 -6.90
N GLU A 33 8.62 15.09 -7.81
CA GLU A 33 10.08 15.16 -7.93
C GLU A 33 10.76 15.69 -6.65
N ASP A 34 10.15 16.65 -5.94
CA ASP A 34 10.68 17.16 -4.67
C ASP A 34 10.72 16.06 -3.62
N ARG A 35 9.69 15.21 -3.56
CA ARG A 35 9.65 14.03 -2.68
C ARG A 35 10.79 13.06 -3.02
N ILE A 36 11.03 12.81 -4.29
CA ILE A 36 12.13 11.94 -4.72
C ILE A 36 13.50 12.53 -4.36
N ASN A 37 13.70 13.82 -4.58
CA ASN A 37 14.95 14.52 -4.24
C ASN A 37 15.20 14.53 -2.73
N GLU A 38 14.15 14.72 -1.93
CA GLU A 38 14.19 14.61 -0.48
C GLU A 38 14.65 13.21 -0.03
N LEU A 39 14.02 12.16 -0.53
CA LEU A 39 14.32 10.77 -0.14
C LEU A 39 15.70 10.32 -0.60
N ARG A 40 16.17 10.79 -1.76
CA ARG A 40 17.56 10.57 -2.22
C ARG A 40 18.60 11.18 -1.28
N GLN A 41 18.22 12.22 -0.54
CA GLN A 41 19.05 12.84 0.50
C GLN A 41 18.84 12.20 1.89
N CYS A 42 18.12 11.07 1.96
CA CYS A 42 17.81 10.35 3.19
C CYS A 42 17.05 11.22 4.21
N ARG A 43 16.11 12.04 3.72
CA ARG A 43 15.20 12.85 4.53
C ARG A 43 13.76 12.41 4.30
N ASP A 44 12.93 12.50 5.33
CA ASP A 44 11.51 12.15 5.25
C ASP A 44 10.64 13.10 6.08
N HIS A 45 9.85 13.92 5.41
CA HIS A 45 8.91 14.86 6.02
C HIS A 45 7.68 14.19 6.62
N THR A 46 7.39 12.93 6.25
CA THR A 46 6.28 12.19 6.86
C THR A 46 6.62 11.76 8.29
N LEU A 47 7.91 11.64 8.62
CA LEU A 47 8.43 11.20 9.91
C LEU A 47 8.07 9.76 10.28
N GLU A 48 7.69 8.96 9.27
CA GLU A 48 7.23 7.58 9.44
C GLU A 48 8.34 6.57 9.14
N ALA A 49 9.34 6.96 8.34
CA ALA A 49 10.48 6.11 8.05
C ALA A 49 11.55 6.19 9.15
N ASP A 50 12.09 5.02 9.49
CA ASP A 50 13.38 4.93 10.16
C ASP A 50 14.50 5.31 9.17
N LEU A 51 15.15 6.46 9.40
CA LEU A 51 16.16 7.00 8.49
C LEU A 51 17.40 6.09 8.39
N ASP A 52 17.73 5.34 9.43
CA ASP A 52 18.85 4.40 9.40
C ASP A 52 18.51 3.20 8.48
N SER A 53 17.31 2.64 8.59
CA SER A 53 16.80 1.62 7.67
C SER A 53 16.72 2.12 6.22
N LEU A 54 16.28 3.37 6.01
CA LEU A 54 16.26 4.01 4.69
C LEU A 54 17.68 4.08 4.08
N ARG A 55 18.66 4.55 4.87
CA ARG A 55 20.05 4.64 4.43
C ARG A 55 20.62 3.27 4.11
N GLN A 56 20.32 2.27 4.95
CA GLN A 56 20.75 0.88 4.71
C GLN A 56 20.16 0.33 3.40
N ALA A 57 18.85 0.49 3.18
CA ALA A 57 18.17 0.01 1.97
C ALA A 57 18.72 0.66 0.70
N THR A 58 19.02 1.96 0.74
CA THR A 58 19.60 2.68 -0.40
C THR A 58 21.06 2.30 -0.68
N GLU A 59 21.87 2.07 0.35
CA GLU A 59 23.23 1.53 0.18
C GLU A 59 23.22 0.10 -0.36
N LEU A 60 22.27 -0.74 0.03
CA LEU A 60 22.09 -2.08 -0.54
C LEU A 60 21.87 -2.03 -2.05
N TYR A 61 21.14 -1.03 -2.56
CA TYR A 61 20.83 -0.93 -3.99
C TYR A 61 22.08 -0.70 -4.84
N LYS A 62 23.05 0.05 -4.29
CA LYS A 62 24.34 0.34 -4.94
C LYS A 62 25.25 -0.89 -4.94
N ASN A 63 25.23 -1.67 -3.86
CA ASN A 63 26.18 -2.74 -3.61
C ASN A 63 25.64 -4.14 -3.98
N SER A 64 24.36 -4.26 -4.32
CA SER A 64 23.72 -5.53 -4.67
C SER A 64 22.92 -5.41 -5.96
N GLN A 65 22.95 -6.45 -6.80
CA GLN A 65 22.10 -6.57 -7.99
C GLN A 65 20.72 -7.17 -7.69
N HIS A 66 20.51 -7.64 -6.46
CA HIS A 66 19.34 -8.45 -6.10
C HIS A 66 18.43 -7.80 -5.07
N LYS A 67 18.96 -6.84 -4.30
CA LYS A 67 18.20 -6.13 -3.28
C LYS A 67 18.62 -4.68 -3.12
N GLY A 68 17.78 -3.93 -2.42
CA GLY A 68 17.97 -2.52 -2.12
C GLY A 68 16.81 -1.67 -2.63
N LEU A 69 16.83 -0.41 -2.25
CA LEU A 69 15.83 0.59 -2.62
C LEU A 69 16.48 1.73 -3.42
N SER A 70 15.94 2.05 -4.59
CA SER A 70 16.21 3.31 -5.30
C SER A 70 14.94 4.14 -5.43
N PHE A 71 15.09 5.40 -5.82
CA PHE A 71 13.98 6.33 -5.98
C PHE A 71 13.95 6.95 -7.38
N SER A 72 12.77 7.03 -7.98
CA SER A 72 12.56 7.67 -9.27
C SER A 72 11.21 8.38 -9.36
N CYS A 73 11.16 9.43 -10.19
CA CYS A 73 9.94 10.07 -10.68
C CYS A 73 9.74 9.85 -12.19
N ASN A 74 10.56 8.99 -12.81
CA ASN A 74 10.45 8.64 -14.22
C ASN A 74 9.74 7.29 -14.37
N GLU A 75 8.63 7.28 -15.12
CA GLU A 75 7.85 6.07 -15.40
C GLU A 75 8.65 5.01 -16.16
N ASP A 76 9.66 5.41 -16.95
CA ASP A 76 10.48 4.44 -17.68
C ASP A 76 11.28 3.51 -16.75
N ASP A 77 11.63 3.96 -15.56
CA ASP A 77 12.44 3.17 -14.62
C ASP A 77 11.64 1.98 -14.04
N ILE A 78 10.32 2.14 -13.90
CA ILE A 78 9.43 1.09 -13.36
C ILE A 78 8.97 0.08 -14.41
N LYS A 79 9.20 0.31 -15.71
CA LYS A 79 8.89 -0.67 -16.79
C LYS A 79 9.64 -1.99 -16.66
N SER A 80 10.76 -1.98 -15.93
CA SER A 80 11.56 -3.19 -15.69
C SER A 80 11.08 -4.00 -14.49
N CYS A 81 10.01 -3.57 -13.81
CA CYS A 81 9.47 -4.25 -12.63
C CYS A 81 8.40 -5.29 -12.98
N ASP A 82 8.32 -6.31 -12.12
CA ASP A 82 7.37 -7.43 -12.25
C ASP A 82 6.17 -7.22 -11.33
N ILE A 83 6.38 -6.55 -10.19
CA ILE A 83 5.38 -6.32 -9.14
C ILE A 83 5.22 -4.83 -8.91
N TYR A 84 3.98 -4.34 -8.85
CA TYR A 84 3.65 -2.93 -8.66
C TYR A 84 2.76 -2.79 -7.43
N ILE A 85 3.25 -2.18 -6.35
CA ILE A 85 2.50 -1.96 -5.12
C ILE A 85 2.02 -0.51 -5.08
N VAL A 86 0.72 -0.29 -5.15
CA VAL A 86 0.09 1.04 -5.22
C VAL A 86 -0.36 1.48 -3.84
N THR A 87 0.18 2.59 -3.35
CA THR A 87 -0.04 3.14 -1.99
C THR A 87 -0.46 4.61 -2.00
N VAL A 88 -1.08 5.07 -3.09
CA VAL A 88 -1.52 6.47 -3.27
C VAL A 88 -2.73 6.81 -2.39
N PRO A 89 -2.91 8.08 -1.98
CA PRO A 89 -4.01 8.44 -1.09
C PRO A 89 -5.38 8.31 -1.76
N THR A 90 -6.39 7.98 -0.96
CA THR A 90 -7.81 7.98 -1.34
C THR A 90 -8.57 9.00 -0.50
N PRO A 91 -8.36 10.32 -0.75
CA PRO A 91 -9.06 11.35 0.01
C PRO A 91 -10.57 11.24 -0.22
N ILE A 92 -11.35 11.66 0.76
CA ILE A 92 -12.79 11.88 0.58
C ILE A 92 -13.02 13.25 -0.06
N ASP A 93 -14.03 13.36 -0.90
CA ASP A 93 -14.51 14.63 -1.45
C ASP A 93 -15.52 15.32 -0.52
N ASP A 94 -16.00 16.50 -0.92
CA ASP A 94 -16.95 17.32 -0.16
C ASP A 94 -18.30 16.63 0.08
N PHE A 95 -18.59 15.53 -0.62
CA PHE A 95 -19.80 14.72 -0.47
C PHE A 95 -19.55 13.43 0.32
N ASN A 96 -18.43 13.33 1.04
CA ASN A 96 -17.98 12.12 1.74
C ASN A 96 -17.83 10.90 0.81
N THR A 97 -17.63 11.12 -0.49
CA THR A 97 -17.39 10.06 -1.46
C THR A 97 -15.88 9.91 -1.67
N PRO A 98 -15.35 8.67 -1.77
CA PRO A 98 -13.95 8.48 -2.08
C PRO A 98 -13.57 9.10 -3.43
N ASN A 99 -12.63 10.04 -3.43
CA ASN A 99 -12.06 10.60 -4.64
C ASN A 99 -10.98 9.65 -5.17
N LEU A 100 -11.37 8.82 -6.15
CA LEU A 100 -10.49 7.81 -6.76
C LEU A 100 -9.45 8.38 -7.74
N ARG A 101 -9.43 9.69 -8.02
CA ARG A 101 -8.51 10.26 -9.03
C ARG A 101 -7.03 9.85 -8.83
N PRO A 102 -6.46 9.83 -7.61
CA PRO A 102 -5.08 9.37 -7.43
C PRO A 102 -4.90 7.89 -7.77
N LEU A 103 -5.84 7.03 -7.39
CA LEU A 103 -5.83 5.60 -7.70
C LEU A 103 -5.93 5.33 -9.20
N ILE A 104 -6.84 6.03 -9.89
CA ILE A 104 -7.00 5.90 -11.33
C ILE A 104 -5.72 6.33 -12.04
N LYS A 105 -5.12 7.47 -11.68
CA LYS A 105 -3.84 7.93 -12.25
C LYS A 105 -2.69 6.95 -11.98
N ALA A 106 -2.60 6.40 -10.78
CA ALA A 106 -1.61 5.38 -10.45
C ALA A 106 -1.83 4.11 -11.31
N SER A 107 -3.08 3.71 -11.52
CA SER A 107 -3.44 2.59 -12.39
C SER A 107 -3.10 2.86 -13.86
N GLU A 108 -3.21 4.10 -14.33
CA GLU A 108 -2.73 4.47 -15.67
C GLU A 108 -1.20 4.40 -15.79
N THR A 109 -0.47 4.86 -14.77
CA THR A 109 0.99 4.72 -14.71
C THR A 109 1.41 3.25 -14.70
N VAL A 110 0.74 2.40 -13.89
CA VAL A 110 0.95 0.95 -13.91
C VAL A 110 0.63 0.38 -15.29
N GLY A 111 -0.50 0.75 -15.90
CA GLY A 111 -0.90 0.28 -17.22
C GLY A 111 0.11 0.61 -18.33
N ARG A 112 0.82 1.74 -18.24
CA ARG A 112 1.91 2.07 -19.18
C ARG A 112 3.21 1.31 -18.93
N ALA A 113 3.39 0.76 -17.73
CA ALA A 113 4.62 0.10 -17.31
C ALA A 113 4.54 -1.43 -17.30
N ILE A 114 3.38 -1.97 -16.96
CA ILE A 114 3.17 -3.39 -16.72
C ILE A 114 3.34 -4.22 -18.00
N ALA A 115 4.04 -5.33 -17.87
CA ALA A 115 4.25 -6.30 -18.94
C ALA A 115 3.49 -7.61 -18.65
N LYS A 116 3.46 -8.52 -19.63
CA LYS A 116 2.88 -9.86 -19.45
C LYS A 116 3.57 -10.59 -18.30
N GLY A 117 2.78 -11.23 -17.44
CA GLY A 117 3.19 -11.85 -16.19
C GLY A 117 3.21 -10.88 -14.99
N GLY A 118 3.00 -9.59 -15.22
CA GLY A 118 3.05 -8.57 -14.16
C GLY A 118 1.94 -8.71 -13.13
N MET A 119 2.21 -8.20 -11.92
CA MET A 119 1.27 -8.23 -10.81
C MET A 119 1.14 -6.84 -10.18
N VAL A 120 -0.10 -6.36 -10.05
CA VAL A 120 -0.41 -5.12 -9.33
C VAL A 120 -1.04 -5.43 -7.97
N ILE A 121 -0.64 -4.74 -6.92
CA ILE A 121 -1.15 -4.92 -5.56
C ILE A 121 -1.59 -3.55 -5.04
N TYR A 122 -2.84 -3.44 -4.63
CA TYR A 122 -3.36 -2.20 -4.05
C TYR A 122 -3.34 -2.26 -2.52
N GLU A 123 -2.87 -1.19 -1.90
CA GLU A 123 -2.82 -1.00 -0.43
C GLU A 123 -3.74 0.13 0.05
N SER A 124 -4.04 1.06 -0.85
CA SER A 124 -4.93 2.20 -0.59
C SER A 124 -6.29 1.71 -0.11
N THR A 125 -6.81 2.32 0.96
CA THR A 125 -8.13 1.97 1.49
C THR A 125 -9.23 2.40 0.50
N THR A 126 -10.07 1.46 0.10
CA THR A 126 -11.15 1.63 -0.88
C THR A 126 -12.43 0.92 -0.43
N TYR A 127 -13.51 1.06 -1.21
CA TYR A 127 -14.72 0.25 -1.05
C TYR A 127 -14.57 -1.16 -1.66
N PRO A 128 -15.38 -2.16 -1.25
CA PRO A 128 -15.27 -3.51 -1.75
C PRO A 128 -15.71 -3.57 -3.22
N GLY A 129 -14.83 -4.07 -4.08
CA GLY A 129 -14.97 -4.07 -5.54
C GLY A 129 -14.08 -3.04 -6.24
N CYS A 130 -13.57 -2.01 -5.55
CA CYS A 130 -12.87 -0.90 -6.20
C CYS A 130 -11.64 -1.35 -7.00
N THR A 131 -10.87 -2.31 -6.47
CA THR A 131 -9.72 -2.87 -7.20
C THR A 131 -10.17 -3.44 -8.55
N GLU A 132 -11.14 -4.36 -8.55
CA GLU A 132 -11.58 -5.11 -9.73
C GLU A 132 -12.46 -4.29 -10.68
N GLU A 133 -13.27 -3.37 -10.16
CA GLU A 133 -14.31 -2.66 -10.91
C GLU A 133 -13.84 -1.29 -11.43
N ASP A 134 -12.86 -0.63 -10.79
CA ASP A 134 -12.41 0.71 -11.16
C ASP A 134 -10.95 0.75 -11.60
N CYS A 135 -10.07 0.05 -10.88
CA CYS A 135 -8.63 0.12 -11.12
C CYS A 135 -8.17 -0.82 -12.24
N ILE A 136 -8.60 -2.09 -12.22
CA ILE A 136 -8.19 -3.08 -13.24
C ILE A 136 -8.63 -2.69 -14.67
N PRO A 137 -9.86 -2.20 -14.92
CA PRO A 137 -10.27 -1.80 -16.27
C PRO A 137 -9.41 -0.68 -16.86
N VAL A 138 -8.83 0.18 -16.00
CA VAL A 138 -7.88 1.22 -16.42
C VAL A 138 -6.57 0.60 -16.89
N ILE A 139 -6.05 -0.38 -16.15
CA ILE A 139 -4.82 -1.09 -16.54
C ILE A 139 -5.04 -1.84 -17.86
N GLU A 140 -6.14 -2.58 -18.02
CA GLU A 140 -6.47 -3.27 -19.28
C GLU A 140 -6.52 -2.29 -20.46
N ARG A 141 -7.24 -1.18 -20.31
CA ARG A 141 -7.39 -0.15 -21.34
C ARG A 141 -6.06 0.47 -21.76
N VAL A 142 -5.18 0.76 -20.80
CA VAL A 142 -3.92 1.47 -21.07
C VAL A 142 -2.83 0.52 -21.57
N SER A 143 -2.74 -0.68 -21.02
CA SER A 143 -1.72 -1.68 -21.37
C SER A 143 -2.07 -2.50 -22.62
N GLY A 144 -3.37 -2.66 -22.90
CA GLY A 144 -3.87 -3.61 -23.90
C GLY A 144 -3.73 -5.08 -23.47
N LEU A 145 -3.37 -5.34 -22.22
CA LEU A 145 -3.27 -6.69 -21.64
C LEU A 145 -4.59 -7.11 -21.03
N GLN A 146 -4.81 -8.43 -20.94
CA GLN A 146 -6.03 -9.00 -20.35
C GLN A 146 -5.82 -9.44 -18.89
N PHE A 147 -6.71 -9.03 -18.00
CA PHE A 147 -6.68 -9.39 -16.58
C PHE A 147 -6.88 -10.90 -16.38
N ASN A 148 -6.15 -11.47 -15.41
CA ASN A 148 -6.07 -12.90 -15.10
C ASN A 148 -5.56 -13.82 -16.22
N HIS A 149 -5.07 -13.23 -17.32
CA HIS A 149 -4.43 -13.95 -18.41
C HIS A 149 -3.01 -13.44 -18.67
N ASP A 150 -2.88 -12.14 -18.93
CA ASP A 150 -1.61 -11.47 -19.18
C ASP A 150 -1.06 -10.80 -17.93
N PHE A 151 -1.89 -10.31 -17.00
CA PHE A 151 -1.45 -9.74 -15.73
C PHE A 151 -2.44 -10.06 -14.60
N PHE A 152 -1.99 -9.89 -13.37
CA PHE A 152 -2.75 -10.28 -12.18
C PHE A 152 -2.84 -9.16 -11.16
N ALA A 153 -3.76 -9.31 -10.21
CA ALA A 153 -3.98 -8.31 -9.18
C ALA A 153 -4.06 -8.90 -7.78
N GLY A 154 -3.89 -8.06 -6.79
CA GLY A 154 -4.26 -8.36 -5.42
C GLY A 154 -4.46 -7.11 -4.59
N TYR A 155 -4.81 -7.34 -3.33
CA TYR A 155 -5.07 -6.29 -2.38
C TYR A 155 -4.52 -6.68 -1.01
N SER A 156 -3.82 -5.74 -0.37
CA SER A 156 -3.26 -5.92 0.96
C SER A 156 -3.44 -4.62 1.73
N PRO A 157 -4.50 -4.47 2.53
CA PRO A 157 -4.79 -3.19 3.17
C PRO A 157 -3.74 -2.86 4.23
N GLU A 158 -3.36 -1.59 4.28
CA GLU A 158 -2.48 -1.10 5.33
C GLU A 158 -3.18 -1.04 6.70
N ARG A 159 -2.45 -1.31 7.79
CA ARG A 159 -2.93 -1.33 9.19
C ARG A 159 -2.00 -0.59 10.17
N ILE A 160 -0.98 0.14 9.70
CA ILE A 160 -0.16 1.01 10.54
C ILE A 160 -0.96 2.17 11.12
N ASN A 161 -0.63 2.54 12.36
CA ASN A 161 -1.02 3.80 12.96
C ASN A 161 0.13 4.79 12.78
N PRO A 162 -0.09 5.96 12.15
CA PRO A 162 0.94 6.99 12.02
C PRO A 162 1.58 7.33 13.37
N GLY A 163 2.92 7.35 13.42
CA GLY A 163 3.69 7.63 14.63
C GLY A 163 3.81 6.49 15.65
N ASP A 164 3.19 5.33 15.43
CA ASP A 164 3.32 4.17 16.33
C ASP A 164 4.64 3.43 16.10
N LYS A 165 5.58 3.62 17.03
CA LYS A 165 6.91 2.98 16.98
C LYS A 165 6.94 1.59 17.60
N VAL A 166 5.86 1.16 18.25
CA VAL A 166 5.76 -0.15 18.92
C VAL A 166 5.15 -1.16 17.96
N ASN A 167 3.98 -0.85 17.42
CA ASN A 167 3.25 -1.68 16.46
C ASN A 167 3.61 -1.27 15.03
N THR A 168 4.86 -1.49 14.66
CA THR A 168 5.37 -1.20 13.32
C THR A 168 4.78 -2.15 12.27
N LEU A 169 4.88 -1.76 10.99
CA LEU A 169 4.44 -2.56 9.83
C LEU A 169 4.76 -4.06 9.96
N THR A 170 5.99 -4.42 10.30
CA THR A 170 6.45 -5.82 10.38
C THR A 170 5.81 -6.62 11.52
N LYS A 171 5.30 -5.95 12.56
CA LYS A 171 4.75 -6.56 13.78
C LYS A 171 3.23 -6.66 13.79
N ILE A 172 2.55 -6.11 12.79
CA ILE A 172 1.10 -6.21 12.64
C ILE A 172 0.79 -7.29 11.61
N LYS A 173 -0.08 -8.24 11.97
CA LYS A 173 -0.55 -9.25 11.02
C LYS A 173 -1.23 -8.56 9.84
N LYS A 174 -0.77 -8.84 8.63
CA LYS A 174 -1.26 -8.21 7.40
C LYS A 174 -2.29 -9.09 6.69
N VAL A 175 -3.34 -8.48 6.14
CA VAL A 175 -4.30 -9.20 5.29
C VAL A 175 -3.77 -9.18 3.86
N THR A 176 -3.84 -10.30 3.16
CA THR A 176 -3.39 -10.47 1.77
C THR A 176 -4.49 -11.10 0.94
N SER A 177 -4.55 -10.79 -0.34
CA SER A 177 -5.50 -11.40 -1.28
C SER A 177 -4.98 -11.29 -2.70
N GLY A 178 -5.43 -12.18 -3.57
CA GLY A 178 -5.08 -12.19 -4.99
C GLY A 178 -6.29 -12.50 -5.86
N SER A 179 -6.19 -12.18 -7.15
CA SER A 179 -7.25 -12.35 -8.13
C SER A 179 -7.49 -13.81 -8.54
N THR A 180 -6.51 -14.68 -8.30
CA THR A 180 -6.63 -16.15 -8.41
C THR A 180 -6.01 -16.81 -7.17
N PRO A 181 -6.31 -18.10 -6.88
CA PRO A 181 -5.69 -18.81 -5.75
C PRO A 181 -4.16 -18.81 -5.79
N GLU A 182 -3.56 -18.99 -6.97
CA GLU A 182 -2.11 -19.02 -7.18
C GLU A 182 -1.49 -17.64 -6.92
N ILE A 183 -2.16 -16.58 -7.37
CA ILE A 183 -1.73 -15.20 -7.13
C ILE A 183 -1.88 -14.84 -5.67
N ALA A 184 -2.95 -15.29 -4.99
CA ALA A 184 -3.12 -15.10 -3.57
C ALA A 184 -1.98 -15.75 -2.77
N ASP A 185 -1.51 -16.95 -3.16
CA ASP A 185 -0.33 -17.60 -2.55
C ASP A 185 0.98 -16.84 -2.80
N LYS A 186 1.18 -16.32 -4.01
CA LYS A 186 2.35 -15.49 -4.34
C LYS A 186 2.39 -14.22 -3.52
N ILE A 187 1.27 -13.48 -3.46
CA ILE A 187 1.16 -12.24 -2.69
C ILE A 187 1.33 -12.53 -1.20
N ASP A 188 0.71 -13.58 -0.67
CA ASP A 188 0.89 -13.97 0.73
C ASP A 188 2.35 -14.26 1.06
N THR A 189 3.04 -15.00 0.21
CA THR A 189 4.47 -15.30 0.36
C THR A 189 5.33 -14.03 0.28
N LEU A 190 5.01 -13.13 -0.66
CA LEU A 190 5.69 -11.85 -0.82
C LEU A 190 5.62 -11.04 0.48
N TYR A 191 4.43 -10.81 1.03
CA TYR A 191 4.29 -10.03 2.26
C TYR A 191 4.87 -10.75 3.48
N ARG A 192 4.70 -12.07 3.60
CA ARG A 192 5.32 -12.85 4.69
C ARG A 192 6.85 -12.74 4.75
N SER A 193 7.51 -12.35 3.66
CA SER A 193 8.96 -12.14 3.65
C SER A 193 9.41 -10.92 4.49
N ILE A 194 8.50 -9.98 4.75
CA ILE A 194 8.75 -8.76 5.52
C ILE A 194 7.87 -8.64 6.78
N ILE A 195 6.74 -9.35 6.87
CA ILE A 195 5.82 -9.29 8.02
C ILE A 195 6.12 -10.42 9.02
N GLU A 196 6.79 -10.10 10.12
CA GLU A 196 7.16 -11.01 11.21
C GLU A 196 5.93 -11.60 11.93
N ALA A 197 4.87 -10.79 12.12
CA ALA A 197 3.62 -11.24 12.73
C ALA A 197 2.78 -12.19 11.86
N GLY A 198 3.27 -12.47 10.65
CA GLY A 198 2.60 -13.30 9.65
C GLY A 198 1.46 -12.57 8.94
N THR A 199 0.77 -13.32 8.09
CA THR A 199 -0.30 -12.82 7.23
C THR A 199 -1.61 -13.56 7.47
N HIS A 200 -2.69 -13.01 6.94
CA HIS A 200 -3.98 -13.67 6.80
C HIS A 200 -4.44 -13.54 5.34
N LYS A 201 -4.38 -14.66 4.61
CA LYS A 201 -4.84 -14.73 3.23
C LYS A 201 -6.36 -14.78 3.19
N ALA A 202 -6.97 -13.68 2.76
CA ALA A 202 -8.40 -13.58 2.54
C ALA A 202 -8.84 -14.38 1.30
N PRO A 203 -10.10 -14.87 1.27
CA PRO A 203 -10.58 -15.70 0.16
C PRO A 203 -10.77 -14.95 -1.17
N SER A 204 -10.84 -13.61 -1.15
CA SER A 204 -10.89 -12.78 -2.35
C SER A 204 -10.47 -11.33 -2.05
N ILE A 205 -10.17 -10.57 -3.10
CA ILE A 205 -9.86 -9.12 -3.03
C ILE A 205 -11.01 -8.37 -2.35
N LYS A 206 -12.24 -8.60 -2.81
CA LYS A 206 -13.46 -7.98 -2.26
C LYS A 206 -13.64 -8.23 -0.76
N VAL A 207 -13.28 -9.43 -0.26
CA VAL A 207 -13.33 -9.73 1.18
C VAL A 207 -12.24 -9.00 1.95
N ALA A 208 -11.03 -8.87 1.40
CA ALA A 208 -9.95 -8.11 2.03
C ALA A 208 -10.28 -6.60 2.09
N GLU A 209 -10.84 -6.02 1.01
CA GLU A 209 -11.35 -4.65 1.00
C GLU A 209 -12.43 -4.44 2.07
N ALA A 210 -13.43 -5.33 2.11
CA ALA A 210 -14.51 -5.27 3.10
C ALA A 210 -14.01 -5.36 4.54
N SER A 211 -13.02 -6.22 4.83
CA SER A 211 -12.48 -6.35 6.19
C SER A 211 -11.90 -5.04 6.70
N LYS A 212 -11.25 -4.25 5.83
CA LYS A 212 -10.64 -2.99 6.24
C LYS A 212 -11.68 -1.93 6.59
N ILE A 213 -12.79 -1.92 5.85
CA ILE A 213 -13.91 -1.02 6.11
C ILE A 213 -14.59 -1.39 7.42
N ILE A 214 -14.84 -2.68 7.65
CA ILE A 214 -15.45 -3.16 8.90
C ILE A 214 -14.60 -2.77 10.11
N GLU A 215 -13.26 -2.91 10.02
CA GLU A 215 -12.34 -2.49 11.09
C GLU A 215 -12.49 -1.00 11.42
N ASN A 216 -12.51 -0.15 10.39
CA ASN A 216 -12.65 1.30 10.57
C ASN A 216 -14.04 1.68 11.10
N SER A 217 -15.11 1.11 10.53
CA SER A 217 -16.49 1.36 10.97
C SER A 217 -16.73 0.92 12.41
N GLN A 218 -16.18 -0.24 12.81
CA GLN A 218 -16.26 -0.71 14.20
C GLN A 218 -15.59 0.30 15.15
N ARG A 219 -14.41 0.81 14.80
CA ARG A 219 -13.69 1.79 15.62
C ARG A 219 -14.51 3.07 15.78
N ASP A 220 -15.03 3.59 14.66
CA ASP A 220 -15.78 4.84 14.64
C ASP A 220 -17.08 4.75 15.45
N LEU A 221 -17.83 3.65 15.29
CA LEU A 221 -19.03 3.38 16.09
C LEU A 221 -18.74 3.31 17.59
N ASN A 222 -17.63 2.66 17.98
CA ASN A 222 -17.26 2.61 19.40
C ASN A 222 -16.90 3.99 19.94
N ILE A 223 -16.11 4.78 19.21
CA ILE A 223 -15.76 6.16 19.62
C ILE A 223 -17.02 7.00 19.77
N SER A 224 -17.91 6.97 18.77
CA SER A 224 -19.18 7.70 18.82
C SER A 224 -20.03 7.28 20.02
N PHE A 225 -20.09 5.99 20.33
CA PHE A 225 -20.84 5.48 21.47
C PHE A 225 -20.27 5.96 22.81
N VAL A 226 -18.95 5.89 23.00
CA VAL A 226 -18.32 6.36 24.25
C VAL A 226 -18.46 7.89 24.41
N ASN A 227 -18.33 8.65 23.31
CA ASN A 227 -18.54 10.10 23.33
C ASN A 227 -19.96 10.48 23.74
N GLU A 228 -20.98 9.77 23.24
CA GLU A 228 -22.37 10.01 23.62
C GLU A 228 -22.61 9.71 25.11
N LEU A 229 -22.04 8.62 25.64
CA LEU A 229 -22.09 8.31 27.07
C LEU A 229 -21.42 9.40 27.91
N ALA A 230 -20.24 9.87 27.51
CA ALA A 230 -19.53 10.94 28.21
C ALA A 230 -20.35 12.23 28.26
N TYR A 231 -21.02 12.58 27.16
CA TYR A 231 -21.92 13.73 27.12
C TYR A 231 -23.11 13.58 28.07
N ILE A 232 -23.76 12.41 28.12
CA ILE A 232 -24.88 12.16 29.04
C ILE A 232 -24.42 12.21 30.50
N PHE A 233 -23.27 11.59 30.81
CA PHE A 233 -22.71 11.51 32.16
C PHE A 233 -22.32 12.89 32.70
N ASP A 234 -21.74 13.75 31.87
CA ASP A 234 -21.50 15.16 32.22
C ASP A 234 -22.79 15.88 32.65
N LYS A 235 -23.91 15.66 31.93
CA LYS A 235 -25.21 16.29 32.26
C LYS A 235 -25.82 15.83 33.57
N ILE A 236 -25.44 14.65 34.08
CA ILE A 236 -25.96 14.10 35.34
C ILE A 236 -24.91 14.04 36.45
N GLY A 237 -23.75 14.68 36.26
CA GLY A 237 -22.70 14.80 37.27
C GLY A 237 -21.89 13.53 37.52
N ILE A 238 -21.75 12.66 36.52
CA ILE A 238 -20.89 11.47 36.57
C ILE A 238 -19.59 11.78 35.81
N ASP A 239 -18.45 11.61 36.49
CA ASP A 239 -17.12 11.84 35.92
C ASP A 239 -16.71 10.70 34.96
N THR A 240 -16.06 11.06 33.85
CA THR A 240 -15.59 10.16 32.79
C THR A 240 -14.10 10.32 32.45
N THR A 241 -13.37 11.10 33.26
CA THR A 241 -11.92 11.31 33.13
C THR A 241 -11.07 10.22 33.79
#